data_AF-A0AAV1GYK9-F1
#
_entry.id   AF-A0AAV1GYK9-F1
#
_cell.length_a   1.000
_cell.length_b   1.000
_cell.length_c   1.000
_cell.angle_alpha   90.00
_cell.angle_beta   90.00
_cell.angle_gamma   90.00
#
_symmetry.space_group_name_H-M   'P 1'
#
loop_
_entity.id
_entity.type
_entity.pdbx_description
1 polymer ?
#
loop_
_entity_poly.entity_id
_entity_poly.type
_entity_poly.pdbx_seq_one_letter_code
_entity_poly.pdbx_strand_id
1 'polypeptide(L)'
;MVLGAYLLVLPFIWTEIAAKSQYPPCDLHMFESNVDNCLSDFNRSMETEGYQAGCPWPGVKGIYNNLKICVDDWAKVSWCQGQGSLIDKIFLKVHQKYFRQCGQVQDPPLVTVVMLIAPVVIATLLMPALCVKLAPSDTSL
;
A
#
# COMPACT_ATOMS: atom_id res chain seq x y z
N MET A 1 59.45 0.82 -25.44
CA MET A 1 59.23 0.27 -24.08
C MET A 1 58.15 1.04 -23.28
N VAL A 2 57.09 1.57 -23.90
CA VAL A 2 55.99 2.24 -23.13
C VAL A 2 54.58 1.83 -23.61
N LEU A 3 54.42 1.33 -24.84
CA LEU A 3 53.11 0.88 -25.35
C LEU A 3 52.67 -0.51 -24.87
N GLY A 4 53.59 -1.34 -24.35
CA GLY A 4 53.28 -2.69 -23.87
C GLY A 4 52.69 -2.74 -22.46
N ALA A 5 52.76 -1.64 -21.71
CA ALA A 5 52.24 -1.58 -20.34
C ALA A 5 50.75 -1.18 -20.28
N TYR A 6 50.23 -0.49 -21.30
CA TYR A 6 48.85 -0.01 -21.30
C TYR A 6 47.82 -1.09 -21.66
N LEU A 7 48.25 -2.16 -22.33
CA LEU A 7 47.38 -3.29 -22.71
C LEU A 7 47.17 -4.31 -21.58
N LEU A 8 47.87 -4.18 -20.44
CA LEU A 8 47.67 -5.04 -19.27
C LEU A 8 46.64 -4.46 -18.27
N VAL A 9 46.05 -3.30 -18.56
CA VAL A 9 45.04 -2.66 -17.69
C VAL A 9 43.60 -2.86 -18.22
N LEU A 10 43.43 -3.56 -19.34
CA LEU A 10 42.15 -3.93 -19.94
C LEU A 10 42.12 -5.47 -20.04
N PRO A 11 41.58 -6.24 -19.09
CA PRO A 11 40.43 -5.92 -18.25
C PRO A 11 40.74 -6.17 -16.76
N PHE A 12 40.61 -5.15 -15.91
CA PHE A 12 39.97 -5.40 -14.62
C PHE A 12 38.57 -5.87 -14.96
N ILE A 13 38.48 -7.18 -15.22
CA ILE A 13 37.27 -7.92 -15.45
C ILE A 13 36.35 -7.43 -14.35
N TRP A 14 35.22 -6.86 -14.76
CA TRP A 14 34.06 -6.72 -13.91
C TRP A 14 33.70 -8.12 -13.41
N THR A 15 34.46 -8.66 -12.46
CA THR A 15 33.91 -9.56 -11.47
C THR A 15 33.06 -8.63 -10.61
N GLU A 16 31.90 -8.27 -11.18
CA GLU A 16 30.66 -8.15 -10.43
C GLU A 16 30.72 -9.29 -9.42
N ILE A 17 31.13 -8.94 -8.20
CA ILE A 17 30.92 -9.79 -7.05
C ILE A 17 29.40 -9.76 -6.92
N ALA A 18 28.73 -10.61 -7.69
CA ALA A 18 27.40 -11.06 -7.37
C ALA A 18 27.59 -11.76 -6.03
N ALA A 19 27.53 -10.97 -4.95
CA ALA A 19 27.47 -11.45 -3.60
C ALA A 19 26.26 -12.37 -3.59
N LYS A 20 26.52 -13.67 -3.73
CA LYS A 20 25.49 -14.69 -3.77
C LYS A 20 24.80 -14.57 -2.43
N SER A 21 23.64 -13.94 -2.45
CA SER A 21 22.86 -13.56 -1.27
C SER A 21 22.80 -14.78 -0.36
N GLN A 22 23.46 -14.69 0.79
CA GLN A 22 23.70 -15.82 1.70
C GLN A 22 22.46 -16.07 2.56
N TYR A 23 21.29 -16.08 1.92
CA TYR A 23 20.03 -16.48 2.52
C TYR A 23 19.73 -17.89 2.07
N PRO A 24 19.31 -18.78 2.98
CA PRO A 24 18.82 -20.09 2.58
C PRO A 24 17.64 -19.92 1.60
N PRO A 25 17.45 -20.86 0.66
CA PRO A 25 16.33 -20.81 -0.26
C PRO A 25 15.01 -20.86 0.52
N CYS A 26 13.99 -20.16 0.02
CA CYS A 26 12.64 -20.19 0.58
C CYS A 26 12.10 -21.63 0.63
N ASP A 27 11.70 -22.08 1.82
CA ASP A 27 11.02 -23.35 2.02
C ASP A 27 9.52 -23.19 1.78
N LEU A 28 9.12 -23.35 0.52
CA LEU A 28 7.74 -23.16 0.09
C LEU A 28 6.78 -24.12 0.79
N HIS A 29 7.18 -25.38 1.00
CA HIS A 29 6.32 -26.38 1.63
C HIS A 29 6.04 -26.03 3.09
N MET A 30 7.07 -25.63 3.84
CA MET A 30 6.89 -25.19 5.22
C MET A 30 6.05 -23.90 5.29
N PHE A 31 6.25 -22.97 4.36
CA PHE A 31 5.44 -21.76 4.30
C PHE A 31 3.96 -22.08 4.03
N GLU A 32 3.66 -22.82 2.97
CA GLU A 32 2.28 -23.12 2.55
C GLU A 32 1.52 -23.88 3.63
N SER A 33 2.11 -24.97 4.16
CA SER A 33 1.46 -25.78 5.18
C SER A 33 1.10 -25.00 6.45
N ASN A 34 1.95 -24.05 6.87
CA ASN A 34 1.69 -23.27 8.06
C ASN A 34 0.77 -22.08 7.81
N VAL A 35 0.84 -21.47 6.63
CA VAL A 35 -0.10 -20.43 6.21
C VAL A 35 -1.51 -20.99 6.07
N ASP A 36 -1.67 -22.24 5.64
CA ASP A 36 -2.97 -22.91 5.62
C ASP A 36 -3.59 -23.01 7.02
N ASN A 37 -2.79 -23.23 8.06
CA ASN A 37 -3.26 -23.17 9.45
C ASN A 37 -3.69 -21.74 9.83
N CYS A 38 -2.89 -20.72 9.52
CA CYS A 38 -3.26 -19.32 9.74
C CYS A 38 -4.60 -18.97 9.06
N LEU A 39 -4.80 -19.44 7.82
CA LEU A 39 -6.02 -19.23 7.04
C LEU A 39 -7.21 -19.99 7.61
N SER A 40 -7.00 -21.21 8.11
CA SER A 40 -8.04 -22.00 8.78
C SER A 40 -8.57 -21.27 10.02
N ASP A 41 -7.66 -20.76 10.85
CA ASP A 41 -8.01 -19.98 12.04
C ASP A 41 -8.75 -18.69 11.67
N PHE A 42 -8.23 -17.96 10.69
CA PHE A 42 -8.86 -16.76 10.17
C PHE A 42 -10.28 -17.03 9.65
N ASN A 43 -10.46 -18.10 8.85
CA ASN A 43 -11.76 -18.46 8.29
C ASN A 43 -12.79 -18.73 9.40
N ARG A 44 -12.40 -19.47 10.44
CA ARG A 44 -13.25 -19.76 11.60
C ARG A 44 -13.65 -18.50 12.37
N SER A 45 -12.69 -17.58 12.59
CA SER A 45 -12.98 -16.30 13.22
C SER A 45 -13.94 -15.47 12.37
N MET A 46 -13.72 -15.38 11.06
CA MET A 46 -14.58 -14.62 10.15
C MET A 46 -16.01 -15.17 10.06
N GLU A 47 -16.18 -16.50 10.11
CA GLU A 47 -17.51 -17.14 10.12
C GLU A 47 -18.29 -16.79 11.40
N THR A 48 -17.60 -16.67 12.53
CA THR A 48 -18.22 -16.30 13.81
C THR A 48 -18.72 -14.85 13.82
N GLU A 49 -18.02 -13.96 13.13
CA GLU A 49 -18.35 -12.53 13.01
C GLU A 49 -19.45 -12.22 11.97
N GLY A 50 -20.00 -13.24 11.29
CA GLY A 50 -21.16 -13.06 10.39
C GLY A 50 -20.86 -12.19 9.16
N TYR A 51 -19.69 -12.35 8.54
CA TYR A 51 -19.20 -11.52 7.42
C TYR A 51 -20.13 -11.40 6.21
N GLN A 52 -21.18 -12.23 6.10
CA GLN A 52 -22.12 -12.23 4.98
C GLN A 52 -23.14 -11.08 5.03
N ALA A 53 -23.28 -10.37 6.18
CA ALA A 53 -24.28 -9.31 6.37
C ALA A 53 -23.90 -7.95 5.76
N GLY A 54 -22.73 -7.82 5.12
CA GLY A 54 -22.27 -6.56 4.52
C GLY A 54 -20.74 -6.50 4.47
N CYS A 55 -20.19 -5.28 4.48
CA CYS A 55 -18.74 -5.13 4.65
C CYS A 55 -18.35 -5.34 6.13
N PRO A 56 -17.56 -6.38 6.48
CA PRO A 56 -17.18 -6.65 7.87
C PRO A 56 -16.12 -5.66 8.40
N TRP A 57 -15.55 -4.82 7.54
CA TRP A 57 -14.59 -3.80 7.92
C TRP A 57 -15.30 -2.57 8.51
N PRO A 58 -14.79 -1.93 9.59
CA PRO A 58 -13.53 -2.18 10.29
C PRO A 58 -13.61 -3.15 11.48
N GLY A 59 -14.76 -3.78 11.74
CA GLY A 59 -14.97 -4.65 12.92
C GLY A 59 -13.98 -5.81 13.00
N VAL A 60 -13.66 -6.44 11.87
CA VAL A 60 -12.72 -7.58 11.79
C VAL A 60 -11.24 -7.18 11.67
N LYS A 61 -10.90 -5.89 11.87
CA LYS A 61 -9.52 -5.39 11.71
C LYS A 61 -8.53 -6.15 12.59
N GLY A 62 -8.91 -6.50 13.82
CA GLY A 62 -8.06 -7.29 14.73
C GLY A 62 -7.77 -8.69 14.18
N ILE A 63 -8.81 -9.39 13.70
CA ILE A 63 -8.71 -10.73 13.11
C ILE A 63 -7.81 -10.71 11.86
N TYR A 64 -8.00 -9.71 10.99
CA TYR A 64 -7.15 -9.52 9.80
C TYR A 64 -5.69 -9.25 10.17
N ASN A 65 -5.45 -8.43 11.20
CA ASN A 65 -4.09 -8.15 11.67
C ASN A 65 -3.41 -9.40 12.24
N ASN A 66 -4.15 -10.25 12.95
CA ASN A 66 -3.63 -11.52 13.44
C ASN A 66 -3.24 -12.45 12.28
N LEU A 67 -4.06 -12.54 11.22
CA LEU A 67 -3.69 -13.26 10.00
C LEU A 67 -2.40 -12.71 9.39
N LYS A 68 -2.29 -11.39 9.29
CA LYS A 68 -1.09 -10.71 8.77
C LYS A 68 0.16 -11.08 9.55
N ILE A 69 0.11 -11.00 10.88
CA ILE A 69 1.24 -11.36 11.75
C ILE A 69 1.61 -12.84 11.56
N CYS A 70 0.62 -13.74 11.54
CA CYS A 70 0.85 -15.17 11.34
C CYS A 70 1.57 -15.47 10.01
N VAL A 71 1.11 -14.88 8.91
CA VAL A 71 1.74 -15.04 7.59
C VAL A 71 3.13 -14.41 7.55
N ASP A 72 3.30 -13.21 8.10
CA ASP A 72 4.58 -12.49 8.12
C ASP A 72 5.63 -13.27 8.96
N ASP A 73 5.23 -13.92 10.05
CA ASP A 73 6.11 -14.74 10.88
C ASP A 73 6.52 -16.03 10.16
N TRP A 74 5.58 -16.72 9.50
CA TRP A 74 5.94 -17.89 8.70
C TRP A 74 6.78 -17.54 7.48
N ALA A 75 6.57 -16.38 6.86
CA ALA A 75 7.42 -15.88 5.78
C ALA A 75 8.86 -15.64 6.25
N LYS A 76 9.07 -15.21 7.50
CA LYS A 76 10.42 -15.08 8.08
C LYS A 76 11.02 -16.45 8.36
N VAL A 77 10.30 -17.34 9.04
CA VAL A 77 10.81 -18.66 9.47
C VAL A 77 11.15 -19.55 8.26
N SER A 78 10.36 -19.45 7.19
CA SER A 78 10.58 -20.17 5.92
C SER A 78 11.53 -19.47 4.95
N TRP A 79 12.06 -18.30 5.30
CA TRP A 79 12.91 -17.48 4.43
C TRP A 79 12.24 -17.03 3.11
N CYS A 80 10.90 -16.93 3.12
CA CYS A 80 10.08 -16.53 1.99
C CYS A 80 9.68 -15.05 2.00
N GLN A 81 10.19 -14.22 2.91
CA GLN A 81 9.84 -12.78 3.01
C GLN A 81 10.04 -11.97 1.71
N GLY A 82 10.99 -12.38 0.86
CA GLY A 82 11.26 -11.72 -0.43
C GLY A 82 10.27 -12.07 -1.54
N GLN A 83 9.37 -13.03 -1.30
CA GLN A 83 8.37 -13.51 -2.27
C GLN A 83 7.06 -12.72 -2.15
N GLY A 84 7.09 -11.40 -2.39
CA GLY A 84 5.90 -10.54 -2.30
C GLY A 84 4.71 -11.11 -3.07
N SER A 85 4.96 -11.64 -4.28
CA SER A 85 3.93 -12.26 -5.12
C SER A 85 3.22 -13.47 -4.50
N LEU A 86 3.85 -14.18 -3.55
CA LEU A 86 3.26 -15.32 -2.85
C LEU A 86 2.29 -14.84 -1.77
N ILE A 87 2.74 -13.88 -0.95
CA ILE A 87 1.95 -13.25 0.10
C ILE A 87 0.74 -12.52 -0.51
N ASP A 88 0.96 -11.79 -1.60
CA ASP A 88 -0.09 -11.04 -2.30
C ASP A 88 -1.22 -11.96 -2.80
N LYS A 89 -0.90 -13.15 -3.31
CA LYS A 89 -1.91 -14.13 -3.76
C LYS A 89 -2.80 -14.60 -2.61
N ILE A 90 -2.24 -14.76 -1.41
CA ILE A 90 -2.99 -15.17 -0.22
C ILE A 90 -3.98 -14.06 0.17
N PHE A 91 -3.49 -12.83 0.31
CA PHE A 91 -4.35 -11.71 0.69
C PHE A 91 -5.37 -11.37 -0.38
N LEU A 92 -5.04 -11.53 -1.67
CA LEU A 92 -6.00 -11.35 -2.75
C LEU A 92 -7.18 -12.34 -2.63
N LYS A 93 -6.92 -13.61 -2.32
CA LYS A 93 -7.99 -14.61 -2.08
C LYS A 93 -8.85 -14.24 -0.86
N VAL A 94 -8.23 -13.74 0.21
CA VAL A 94 -8.94 -13.26 1.41
C VAL A 94 -9.85 -12.08 1.06
N HIS A 95 -9.35 -11.09 0.33
CA HIS A 95 -10.12 -9.93 -0.13
C HIS A 95 -11.30 -10.33 -1.02
N GLN A 96 -11.08 -11.25 -1.96
CA GLN A 96 -12.13 -11.75 -2.83
C GLN A 96 -13.23 -12.54 -2.08
N LYS A 97 -12.86 -13.30 -1.05
CA LYS A 97 -13.81 -14.12 -0.28
C LYS A 97 -14.61 -13.30 0.74
N TYR A 98 -13.94 -12.44 1.50
CA TYR A 98 -14.53 -11.80 2.68
C TYR A 98 -14.81 -10.30 2.51
N PHE A 99 -14.08 -9.61 1.65
CA PHE A 99 -14.13 -8.14 1.53
C PHE A 99 -14.64 -7.65 0.17
N ARG A 100 -15.21 -8.54 -0.66
CA ARG A 100 -15.70 -8.20 -2.00
C ARG A 100 -16.69 -7.04 -2.02
N GLN A 101 -17.47 -6.87 -0.95
CA GLN A 101 -18.49 -5.83 -0.81
C GLN A 101 -17.96 -4.53 -0.17
N CYS A 102 -16.71 -4.50 0.30
CA CYS A 102 -16.13 -3.37 1.03
C CYS A 102 -15.64 -2.22 0.13
N GLY A 103 -15.74 -2.36 -1.19
CA GLY A 103 -15.22 -1.39 -2.17
C GLY A 103 -16.15 -0.22 -2.48
N GLN A 104 -17.28 -0.07 -1.77
CA GLN A 104 -18.23 1.00 -2.06
C GLN A 104 -17.85 2.31 -1.36
N VAL A 105 -16.58 2.72 -1.48
CA VAL A 105 -16.15 4.08 -1.16
C VAL A 105 -16.56 4.93 -2.36
N GLN A 106 -17.80 5.42 -2.33
CA GLN A 106 -18.25 6.39 -3.31
C GLN A 106 -17.68 7.75 -2.92
N ASP A 107 -17.12 8.44 -3.91
CA ASP A 107 -16.79 9.85 -3.76
C ASP A 107 -18.03 10.62 -3.28
N PRO A 108 -17.85 11.65 -2.44
CA PRO A 108 -18.97 12.45 -1.97
C PRO A 108 -19.74 12.99 -3.18
N PRO A 109 -21.09 13.04 -3.10
CA PRO A 109 -21.91 13.48 -4.22
C PRO A 109 -21.50 14.89 -4.65
N LEU A 110 -21.65 15.19 -5.94
CA LEU A 110 -21.24 16.47 -6.54
C LEU A 110 -21.74 17.68 -5.73
N VAL A 111 -22.94 17.60 -5.14
CA VAL A 111 -23.53 18.64 -4.30
C VAL A 111 -22.63 18.97 -3.09
N THR A 112 -22.09 17.95 -2.40
CA THR A 112 -21.18 18.13 -1.26
C THR A 112 -19.88 18.81 -1.70
N VAL A 113 -19.34 18.40 -2.85
CA VAL A 113 -18.14 19.00 -3.43
C VAL A 113 -18.37 20.48 -3.78
N VAL A 114 -19.51 20.78 -4.40
CA VAL A 114 -19.91 22.16 -4.74
C VAL A 114 -20.10 23.01 -3.48
N MET A 115 -20.74 22.47 -2.43
CA MET A 115 -20.90 23.19 -1.16
C MET A 115 -19.57 23.52 -0.48
N LEU A 116 -18.55 22.69 -0.65
CA LEU A 116 -17.21 22.96 -0.12
C LEU A 116 -16.45 24.02 -0.93
N ILE A 117 -16.58 24.00 -2.27
CA ILE A 117 -15.81 24.87 -3.17
C ILE A 117 -16.49 26.24 -3.35
N ALA A 118 -17.82 26.30 -3.34
CA ALA A 118 -18.58 27.51 -3.64
C ALA A 118 -18.23 28.72 -2.72
N PRO A 119 -18.08 28.58 -1.40
CA PRO A 119 -17.72 29.71 -0.54
C PRO A 119 -16.36 30.32 -0.89
N VAL A 120 -15.38 29.48 -1.24
CA VAL A 120 -14.05 29.93 -1.65
C VAL A 120 -14.13 30.70 -2.95
N VAL A 121 -14.83 30.16 -3.96
CA VAL A 121 -15.02 30.82 -5.25
C VAL A 121 -15.74 32.16 -5.08
N ILE A 122 -16.83 32.20 -4.29
CA ILE A 122 -17.57 33.42 -4.01
C ILE A 122 -16.67 34.46 -3.33
N ALA A 123 -15.89 34.06 -2.32
CA ALA A 123 -14.94 34.96 -1.67
C ALA A 123 -13.94 35.51 -2.68
N THR A 124 -13.27 34.65 -3.47
CA THR A 124 -12.31 35.07 -4.49
C THR A 124 -12.91 36.04 -5.50
N LEU A 125 -14.17 35.85 -5.90
CA LEU A 125 -14.87 36.74 -6.83
C LEU A 125 -15.27 38.08 -6.19
N LEU A 126 -15.65 38.08 -4.91
CA LEU A 126 -16.09 39.29 -4.21
C LEU A 126 -14.92 40.15 -3.68
N MET A 127 -13.76 39.54 -3.42
CA MET A 127 -12.58 40.23 -2.88
C MET A 127 -12.16 41.46 -3.69
N PRO A 128 -12.03 41.42 -5.03
CA PRO A 128 -11.66 42.61 -5.81
C PRO A 128 -12.67 43.75 -5.70
N ALA A 129 -13.97 43.44 -5.70
CA ALA A 129 -15.01 44.45 -5.55
C ALA A 129 -14.97 45.11 -4.16
N LEU A 130 -14.70 44.31 -3.13
CA LEU A 130 -14.52 44.80 -1.77
C LEU A 130 -13.25 45.66 -1.66
N CYS A 131 -12.14 45.25 -2.29
CA CYS A 131 -10.91 46.03 -2.35
C CYS A 131 -11.11 47.39 -3.02
N VAL A 132 -11.86 47.48 -4.12
CA VAL A 132 -12.14 48.77 -4.79
C VAL A 132 -13.02 49.67 -3.91
N LYS A 133 -13.94 49.10 -3.13
CA LYS A 133 -14.84 49.87 -2.25
C LYS A 133 -14.18 50.30 -0.93
N LEU A 134 -13.23 49.51 -0.43
CA LEU A 134 -12.52 49.78 0.83
C LEU A 134 -11.17 50.44 0.63
N ALA A 135 -10.61 50.42 -0.58
CA ALA A 135 -9.44 51.22 -0.92
C ALA A 135 -9.77 52.69 -0.65
N PRO A 136 -9.06 53.35 0.28
CA PRO A 136 -9.15 54.80 0.39
C PRO A 136 -8.79 55.38 -0.97
N SER A 137 -9.64 56.26 -1.48
CA SER A 137 -9.21 57.18 -2.52
C SER A 137 -8.09 58.01 -1.91
N ASP A 138 -6.83 57.62 -2.13
CA ASP A 138 -5.71 58.55 -2.01
C ASP A 138 -5.84 59.55 -3.17
N THR A 139 -6.88 60.39 -3.08
CA THR A 139 -6.96 61.68 -3.75
C THR A 139 -6.18 62.67 -2.89
N SER A 140 -4.86 62.61 -2.98
CA SER A 140 -3.97 63.71 -2.62
C SER A 140 -2.96 63.90 -3.76
N LEU A 141 -3.41 64.62 -4.79
CA LEU A 141 -2.55 65.42 -5.66
C LEU A 141 -2.61 66.87 -5.18
#